data_AF-A0A9X1UX52-F1
#
_entry.id   AF-A0A9X1UX52-F1
#
_cell.length_a   1.000
_cell.length_b   1.000
_cell.length_c   1.000
_cell.angle_alpha   90.00
_cell.angle_beta   90.00
_cell.angle_gamma   90.00
#
_symmetry.space_group_name_H-M   'P 1'
#
loop_
_entity.id
_entity.type
_entity.pdbx_description
1 polymer ?
#
loop_
_entity_poly.entity_id
_entity_poly.type
_entity_poly.pdbx_seq_one_letter_code
_entity_poly.pdbx_strand_id
1 'polypeptide(L)'
;MQIQKIALLFLLTFMLFISCDKKEFGAEALLQGSYVGTLTPVNSEIQTIQPAVADVKVVGDHLLEIHCYSEEFDTIIRLNYYHHNEQYMVCATGQDFENMYGHALSGQHMSQGRMMNESEWMYHLRREHSESDEHFGQFGGMDHSFEYIFMLENDELPYNLKFRGIKK
;
A
#
# COMPACT_ATOMS: atom_id res chain seq x y z
N MET A 1 -6.84 63.50 42.84
CA MET A 1 -6.00 63.45 41.64
C MET A 1 -6.09 62.03 41.06
N GLN A 2 -6.63 61.97 39.84
CA GLN A 2 -6.75 60.88 38.87
C GLN A 2 -6.94 59.41 39.30
N ILE A 3 -8.20 59.00 39.18
CA ILE A 3 -8.64 57.70 38.68
C ILE A 3 -7.99 57.44 37.31
N GLN A 4 -7.15 56.41 37.19
CA GLN A 4 -6.75 55.79 35.91
C GLN A 4 -7.35 54.38 35.95
N LYS A 5 -8.57 54.11 35.43
CA LYS A 5 -8.89 53.94 34.01
C LYS A 5 -7.66 53.50 33.18
N ILE A 6 -7.37 52.21 33.18
CA ILE A 6 -7.10 51.36 31.99
C ILE A 6 -7.37 49.93 32.46
N ALA A 7 -8.65 49.60 32.62
CA ALA A 7 -9.12 48.25 32.35
C ALA A 7 -9.60 48.29 30.90
N LEU A 8 -9.43 47.19 30.18
CA LEU A 8 -9.78 46.95 28.77
C LEU A 8 -8.60 47.11 27.80
N LEU A 9 -8.39 46.03 27.02
CA LEU A 9 -7.55 45.93 25.81
C LEU A 9 -6.14 45.32 25.95
N PHE A 10 -6.06 44.08 26.44
CA PHE A 10 -5.20 43.06 25.83
C PHE A 10 -6.11 41.86 25.52
N LEU A 11 -6.93 41.97 24.49
CA LEU A 11 -6.59 41.47 23.15
C LEU A 11 -6.27 39.97 23.17
N LEU A 12 -7.30 39.17 23.47
CA LEU A 12 -7.84 38.15 22.56
C LEU A 12 -6.87 37.67 21.46
N THR A 13 -5.78 37.01 21.84
CA THR A 13 -4.81 36.36 20.92
C THR A 13 -4.44 34.97 21.44
N PHE A 14 -5.41 34.25 22.02
CA PHE A 14 -5.21 32.89 22.53
C PHE A 14 -6.10 31.83 21.86
N MET A 15 -6.55 32.11 20.64
CA MET A 15 -7.00 31.10 19.68
C MET A 15 -6.27 31.50 18.38
N LEU A 16 -5.38 30.72 17.78
CA LEU A 16 -5.64 29.44 17.14
C LEU A 16 -4.27 28.76 16.87
N PHE A 17 -3.75 27.99 17.83
CA PHE A 17 -2.81 26.92 17.50
C PHE A 17 -3.50 25.59 17.82
N ILE A 18 -4.61 25.34 17.12
CA ILE A 18 -4.95 23.95 16.84
C ILE A 18 -3.91 23.55 15.79
N SER A 19 -2.72 23.15 16.25
CA SER A 19 -1.89 22.25 15.48
C SER A 19 -2.79 21.05 15.25
N CYS A 20 -3.30 20.94 14.03
CA CYS A 20 -3.89 19.70 13.59
C CYS A 20 -2.70 18.76 13.51
N ASP A 21 -2.37 18.13 14.64
CA ASP A 21 -1.44 17.01 14.66
C ASP A 21 -2.10 15.99 13.73
N LYS A 22 -1.67 15.99 12.47
CA LYS A 22 -1.89 14.86 11.60
C LYS A 22 -1.28 13.71 12.39
N LYS A 23 -2.14 12.87 12.99
CA LYS A 23 -1.68 11.61 13.54
C LYS A 23 -1.10 10.88 12.33
N GLU A 24 0.21 10.95 12.17
CA GLU A 24 0.94 10.11 11.25
C GLU A 24 0.80 8.70 11.82
N PHE A 25 -0.28 8.04 11.41
CA PHE A 25 -0.40 6.61 11.59
C PHE A 25 0.74 5.99 10.78
N GLY A 26 1.55 5.15 11.41
CA GLY A 26 2.55 4.38 10.68
C GLY A 26 1.90 3.60 9.54
N ALA A 27 2.66 3.32 8.48
CA ALA A 27 2.21 2.55 7.32
C ALA A 27 1.42 1.29 7.74
N GLU A 28 1.88 0.61 8.79
CA GLU A 28 1.24 -0.57 9.35
C GLU A 28 -0.23 -0.36 9.74
N ALA A 29 -0.57 0.78 10.36
CA ALA A 29 -1.94 1.08 10.74
C ALA A 29 -2.80 1.48 9.53
N LEU A 30 -2.19 2.06 8.49
CA LEU A 30 -2.85 2.44 7.25
C LEU A 30 -3.19 1.19 6.40
N LEU A 31 -2.27 0.24 6.30
CA LEU A 31 -2.37 -0.91 5.40
C LEU A 31 -3.13 -2.10 5.99
N GLN A 32 -3.01 -2.36 7.30
CA GLN A 32 -3.64 -3.56 7.90
C GLN A 32 -5.15 -3.45 8.01
N GLY A 33 -5.87 -4.49 7.61
CA GLY A 33 -7.32 -4.59 7.75
C GLY A 33 -7.97 -5.43 6.66
N SER A 34 -9.29 -5.48 6.67
CA SER A 34 -10.08 -6.19 5.66
C SER A 34 -10.52 -5.22 4.56
N TYR A 35 -10.17 -5.55 3.33
CA TYR A 35 -10.58 -4.84 2.13
C TYR A 35 -11.71 -5.62 1.47
N VAL A 36 -12.87 -4.99 1.31
CA VAL A 36 -14.04 -5.61 0.68
C VAL A 36 -14.13 -5.09 -0.74
N GLY A 37 -14.25 -6.01 -1.70
CA GLY A 37 -14.10 -5.66 -3.11
C GLY A 37 -14.56 -6.75 -4.06
N THR A 38 -13.94 -6.77 -5.24
CA THR A 38 -14.23 -7.76 -6.27
C THR A 38 -12.97 -8.30 -6.92
N LEU A 39 -13.06 -9.54 -7.41
CA LEU A 39 -12.13 -10.15 -8.35
C LEU A 39 -12.71 -10.05 -9.76
N THR A 40 -11.91 -9.57 -10.70
CA THR A 40 -12.29 -9.42 -12.11
C THR A 40 -11.21 -10.05 -13.02
N PRO A 41 -11.59 -10.91 -13.98
CA PRO A 41 -10.68 -11.40 -15.00
C PRO A 41 -10.06 -10.25 -15.81
N VAL A 42 -8.73 -10.24 -15.98
CA VAL A 42 -8.03 -9.19 -16.75
C VAL A 42 -8.00 -9.48 -18.25
N ASN A 43 -7.88 -10.76 -18.64
CA ASN A 43 -7.68 -11.20 -20.02
C ASN A 43 -8.80 -12.10 -20.56
N SER A 44 -10.01 -12.00 -19.99
CA SER A 44 -11.16 -12.81 -20.41
C SER A 44 -12.15 -11.99 -21.23
N GLU A 45 -12.67 -12.56 -22.32
CA GLU A 45 -13.79 -11.99 -23.08
C GLU A 45 -15.07 -11.92 -22.23
N ILE A 46 -15.18 -12.80 -21.22
CA ILE A 46 -16.29 -12.82 -20.26
C ILE A 46 -15.78 -12.32 -18.91
N GLN A 47 -16.27 -11.14 -18.49
CA GLN A 47 -15.97 -10.57 -17.19
C GLN A 47 -16.99 -11.06 -16.15
N THR A 48 -16.69 -12.19 -15.52
CA THR A 48 -17.42 -12.60 -14.32
C THR A 48 -16.81 -11.86 -13.13
N ILE A 49 -17.52 -10.85 -12.62
CA ILE A 49 -17.11 -10.10 -11.43
C ILE A 49 -17.57 -10.89 -10.20
N GLN A 50 -16.63 -11.25 -9.32
CA GLN A 50 -16.92 -12.00 -8.11
C GLN A 50 -16.69 -11.12 -6.86
N PRO A 51 -17.60 -11.10 -5.88
CA PRO A 51 -17.32 -10.49 -4.58
C PRO A 51 -16.15 -11.20 -3.90
N ALA A 52 -15.25 -10.43 -3.30
CA ALA A 52 -14.06 -10.96 -2.63
C ALA A 52 -13.66 -10.09 -1.44
N VAL A 53 -12.87 -10.68 -0.54
CA VAL A 53 -12.25 -9.98 0.60
C VAL A 53 -10.75 -10.22 0.55
N ALA A 54 -9.96 -9.20 0.88
CA ALA A 54 -8.53 -9.30 1.13
C ALA A 54 -8.22 -8.85 2.56
N ASP A 55 -7.80 -9.79 3.40
CA ASP A 55 -7.34 -9.52 4.75
C ASP A 55 -5.83 -9.30 4.74
N VAL A 56 -5.41 -8.10 5.12
CA VAL A 56 -4.02 -7.63 5.07
C VAL A 56 -3.44 -7.55 6.49
N LYS A 57 -2.30 -8.19 6.69
CA LYS A 57 -1.53 -8.17 7.95
C LYS A 57 -0.09 -7.78 7.67
N VAL A 58 0.50 -6.98 8.57
CA VAL A 58 1.94 -6.78 8.59
C VAL A 58 2.53 -7.88 9.44
N VAL A 59 3.42 -8.68 8.85
CA VAL A 59 4.01 -9.87 9.49
C VAL A 59 5.52 -9.75 9.69
N GLY A 60 6.12 -8.65 9.25
CA GLY A 60 7.53 -8.35 9.43
C GLY A 60 7.85 -6.92 8.99
N ASP A 61 9.13 -6.57 9.04
CA ASP A 61 9.62 -5.28 8.57
C ASP A 61 9.33 -5.12 7.08
N HIS A 62 8.46 -4.16 6.74
CA HIS A 62 7.98 -3.90 5.39
C HIS A 62 7.32 -5.09 4.67
N LEU A 63 6.88 -6.12 5.41
CA LEU A 63 6.36 -7.37 4.85
C LEU A 63 4.88 -7.55 5.20
N LEU A 64 4.05 -7.69 4.16
CA LEU A 64 2.64 -8.02 4.25
C LEU A 64 2.40 -9.50 4.01
N GLU A 65 1.41 -10.05 4.70
CA GLU A 65 0.70 -11.26 4.32
C GLU A 65 -0.73 -10.88 3.99
N ILE A 66 -1.18 -11.27 2.80
CA ILE A 66 -2.50 -10.92 2.26
C ILE A 66 -3.23 -12.21 1.95
N HIS A 67 -4.32 -12.46 2.67
CA HIS A 67 -5.25 -13.55 2.40
C HIS A 67 -6.41 -13.00 1.57
N CYS A 68 -6.49 -13.39 0.29
CA CYS A 68 -7.55 -12.97 -0.61
C CYS A 68 -8.45 -14.15 -0.95
N TYR A 69 -9.75 -14.00 -0.72
CA TYR A 69 -10.71 -15.08 -0.89
C TYR A 69 -12.08 -14.61 -1.42
N SER A 70 -12.72 -15.49 -2.18
CA SER A 70 -14.10 -15.43 -2.68
C SER A 70 -14.75 -16.82 -2.50
N GLU A 71 -15.90 -17.06 -3.13
CA GLU A 71 -16.52 -18.39 -3.15
C GLU A 71 -15.68 -19.43 -3.92
N GLU A 72 -14.97 -19.01 -4.97
CA GLU A 72 -14.25 -19.89 -5.92
C GLU A 72 -12.73 -19.63 -5.94
N PHE A 73 -12.23 -18.70 -5.13
CA PHE A 73 -10.83 -18.31 -5.08
C PHE A 73 -10.38 -18.19 -3.62
N ASP A 74 -9.21 -18.73 -3.29
CA ASP A 74 -8.61 -18.60 -1.97
C ASP A 74 -7.09 -18.69 -2.11
N THR A 75 -6.39 -17.61 -1.78
CA THR A 75 -4.92 -17.56 -1.86
C THR A 75 -4.33 -16.68 -0.78
N ILE A 76 -3.09 -16.98 -0.41
CA ILE A 76 -2.26 -16.16 0.46
C ILE A 76 -1.01 -15.75 -0.31
N ILE A 77 -0.73 -14.44 -0.36
CA ILE A 77 0.49 -13.90 -0.95
C ILE A 77 1.27 -13.09 0.09
N ARG A 78 2.59 -13.01 -0.09
CA ARG A 78 3.44 -12.14 0.71
C ARG A 78 4.13 -11.11 -0.15
N LEU A 79 4.02 -9.85 0.25
CA LEU A 79 4.52 -8.72 -0.52
C LEU A 79 5.31 -7.78 0.37
N ASN A 80 6.42 -7.23 -0.15
CA ASN A 80 7.02 -6.06 0.46
C ASN A 80 6.22 -4.82 0.07
N TYR A 81 6.13 -3.83 0.96
CA TYR A 81 5.54 -2.53 0.66
C TYR A 81 6.59 -1.40 0.71
N TYR A 82 6.41 -0.39 -0.14
CA TYR A 82 7.32 0.74 -0.29
C TYR A 82 6.52 2.02 -0.42
N HIS A 83 6.85 3.04 0.38
CA HIS A 83 6.21 4.33 0.28
C HIS A 83 6.53 5.03 -1.05
N HIS A 84 5.49 5.56 -1.70
CA HIS A 84 5.59 6.36 -2.92
C HIS A 84 4.51 7.45 -2.96
N ASN A 85 4.91 8.70 -2.78
CA ASN A 85 4.01 9.85 -2.73
C ASN A 85 2.90 9.69 -1.66
N GLU A 86 1.65 9.48 -2.05
CA GLU A 86 0.49 9.29 -1.15
C GLU A 86 -0.02 7.83 -1.18
N GLN A 87 0.82 6.91 -1.69
CA GLN A 87 0.50 5.52 -1.91
C GLN A 87 1.60 4.61 -1.35
N TYR A 88 1.28 3.33 -1.25
CA TYR A 88 2.27 2.29 -1.00
C TYR A 88 2.26 1.31 -2.15
N MET A 89 3.38 1.21 -2.84
CA MET A 89 3.58 0.22 -3.90
C MET A 89 3.96 -1.11 -3.28
N VAL A 90 3.58 -2.21 -3.92
CA VAL A 90 3.91 -3.55 -3.44
C VAL A 90 4.67 -4.36 -4.48
N CYS A 91 5.56 -5.22 -4.01
CA CYS A 91 6.34 -6.12 -4.85
C CYS A 91 6.41 -7.50 -4.21
N ALA A 92 6.53 -8.54 -5.03
CA ALA A 92 6.79 -9.89 -4.57
C ALA A 92 8.09 -9.95 -3.73
N THR A 93 8.22 -10.97 -2.89
CA THR A 93 9.39 -11.13 -2.03
C THR A 93 9.87 -12.59 -2.02
N GLY A 94 11.10 -12.82 -1.58
CA GLY A 94 11.67 -14.16 -1.47
C GLY A 94 11.56 -14.97 -2.76
N GLN A 95 11.09 -16.20 -2.67
CA GLN A 95 10.98 -17.10 -3.83
C GLN A 95 9.96 -16.61 -4.86
N ASP A 96 8.88 -15.96 -4.45
CA ASP A 96 7.86 -15.45 -5.38
C ASP A 96 8.43 -14.35 -6.28
N PHE A 97 9.36 -13.55 -5.75
CA PHE A 97 10.11 -12.57 -6.54
C PHE A 97 10.99 -13.25 -7.59
N GLU A 98 11.79 -14.24 -7.17
CA GLU A 98 12.67 -14.98 -8.07
C GLU A 98 11.90 -15.71 -9.17
N ASN A 99 10.78 -16.33 -8.82
CA ASN A 99 9.91 -17.02 -9.77
C ASN A 99 9.29 -16.03 -10.77
N MET A 100 8.95 -14.82 -10.32
CA MET A 100 8.34 -13.78 -11.15
C MET A 100 9.32 -13.12 -12.10
N TYR A 101 10.52 -12.76 -11.62
CA TYR A 101 11.47 -11.92 -12.36
C TYR A 101 12.72 -12.66 -12.87
N GLY A 102 12.93 -13.91 -12.46
CA GLY A 102 14.06 -14.75 -12.90
C GLY A 102 15.42 -14.36 -12.31
N HIS A 103 15.44 -13.47 -11.31
CA HIS A 103 16.64 -13.08 -10.58
C HIS A 103 16.31 -12.85 -9.09
N ALA A 104 17.32 -12.96 -8.23
CA ALA A 104 17.17 -12.83 -6.79
C ALA A 104 17.36 -11.38 -6.33
N LEU A 105 16.62 -11.00 -5.30
CA LEU A 105 16.84 -9.74 -4.58
C LEU A 105 18.28 -9.66 -4.08
N SER A 106 18.87 -8.47 -4.15
CA SER A 106 20.26 -8.20 -3.75
C SER A 106 20.51 -8.31 -2.24
N GLY A 107 19.45 -8.57 -1.45
CA GLY A 107 19.48 -8.67 0.02
C GLY A 107 19.59 -7.32 0.73
N GLN A 108 19.78 -6.21 0.01
CA GLN A 108 19.73 -4.86 0.55
C GLN A 108 18.30 -4.32 0.42
N HIS A 109 17.43 -4.76 1.30
CA HIS A 109 15.99 -4.46 1.21
C HIS A 109 15.68 -2.97 1.28
N MET A 110 16.44 -2.19 2.05
CA MET A 110 16.19 -0.77 2.23
C MET A 110 17.47 -0.01 2.57
N SER A 111 17.62 1.18 2.00
CA SER A 111 18.51 2.18 2.59
C SER A 111 17.86 2.68 3.88
N GLN A 112 18.40 2.30 5.04
CA GLN A 112 18.06 2.95 6.32
C GLN A 112 18.38 4.46 6.35
N GLY A 113 18.99 5.00 5.30
CA GLY A 113 19.20 6.43 5.12
C GLY A 113 18.26 6.98 4.05
N ARG A 114 17.45 7.98 4.41
CA ARG A 114 16.83 8.88 3.43
C ARG A 114 17.92 9.42 2.50
N MET A 115 18.05 8.84 1.30
CA MET A 115 18.65 9.56 0.19
C MET A 115 17.72 10.75 -0.04
N MET A 116 18.25 11.97 0.12
CA MET A 116 17.49 13.19 0.44
C MET A 116 16.50 13.69 -0.65
N ASN A 117 16.09 12.86 -1.62
CA ASN A 117 15.10 13.26 -2.61
C ASN A 117 14.41 12.09 -3.37
N GLU A 118 14.46 10.86 -2.88
CA GLU A 118 13.90 9.69 -3.59
C GLU A 118 12.93 8.92 -2.67
N SER A 119 11.82 8.44 -3.22
CA SER A 119 10.88 7.57 -2.48
C SER A 119 11.43 6.16 -2.34
N GLU A 120 10.99 5.40 -1.33
CA GLU A 120 11.38 4.00 -1.13
C GLU A 120 11.14 3.14 -2.37
N TRP A 121 10.01 3.36 -3.05
CA TRP A 121 9.69 2.64 -4.28
C TRP A 121 10.71 2.86 -5.40
N MET A 122 11.02 4.11 -5.71
CA MET A 122 12.02 4.45 -6.74
C MET A 122 13.40 3.87 -6.40
N TYR A 123 13.77 3.90 -5.11
CA TYR A 123 15.01 3.28 -4.65
C TYR A 123 15.02 1.77 -4.92
N HIS A 124 13.93 1.08 -4.57
CA HIS A 124 13.75 -0.35 -4.80
C HIS A 124 13.84 -0.69 -6.28
N LEU A 125 13.09 0.00 -7.14
CA LEU A 125 13.11 -0.21 -8.59
C LEU A 125 14.52 -0.14 -9.18
N ARG A 126 15.25 0.93 -8.88
CA ARG A 126 16.61 1.13 -9.43
C ARG A 126 17.58 0.01 -9.04
N ARG A 127 17.37 -0.59 -7.87
CA ARG A 127 18.31 -1.55 -7.29
C ARG A 127 17.99 -2.99 -7.61
N GLU A 128 16.70 -3.29 -7.61
CA GLU A 128 16.20 -4.66 -7.61
C GLU A 128 15.52 -5.02 -8.93
N HIS A 129 15.20 -4.07 -9.80
CA HIS A 129 14.42 -4.36 -11.01
C HIS A 129 15.14 -3.99 -12.30
N SER A 130 14.82 -4.76 -13.35
CA SER A 130 15.10 -4.40 -14.74
C SER A 130 13.98 -3.52 -15.30
N GLU A 131 14.23 -2.78 -16.39
CA GLU A 131 13.19 -1.93 -17.02
C GLU A 131 11.96 -2.72 -17.51
N SER A 132 12.09 -4.03 -17.72
CA SER A 132 11.00 -4.91 -18.17
C SER A 132 10.21 -5.56 -17.04
N ASP A 133 10.61 -5.37 -15.78
CA ASP A 133 9.95 -6.01 -14.64
C ASP A 133 8.60 -5.30 -14.37
N GLU A 134 7.50 -6.05 -14.48
CA GLU A 134 6.15 -5.53 -14.23
C GLU A 134 5.78 -5.57 -12.74
N HIS A 135 4.87 -4.68 -12.32
CA HIS A 135 4.38 -4.62 -10.94
C HIS A 135 2.86 -4.62 -10.87
N PHE A 136 2.33 -5.34 -9.87
CA PHE A 136 0.96 -5.82 -9.94
C PHE A 136 0.04 -5.29 -8.85
N GLY A 137 0.49 -4.39 -7.97
CA GLY A 137 -0.41 -3.83 -6.98
C GLY A 137 0.06 -2.59 -6.24
N GLN A 138 -0.89 -2.01 -5.52
CA GLN A 138 -0.71 -0.80 -4.71
C GLN A 138 -1.80 -0.67 -3.65
N PHE A 139 -1.50 0.10 -2.61
CA PHE A 139 -2.46 0.63 -1.66
C PHE A 139 -2.59 2.14 -1.83
N GLY A 140 -3.83 2.61 -1.93
CA GLY A 140 -4.12 4.04 -1.89
C GLY A 140 -4.16 4.55 -0.45
N GLY A 141 -3.25 5.46 -0.09
CA GLY A 141 -3.16 5.98 1.27
C GLY A 141 -4.35 6.86 1.66
N MET A 142 -4.95 7.57 0.71
CA MET A 142 -6.06 8.50 0.94
C MET A 142 -7.45 7.88 0.76
N ASP A 143 -7.62 6.99 -0.21
CA ASP A 143 -8.91 6.34 -0.50
C ASP A 143 -9.07 4.99 0.20
N HIS A 144 -8.04 4.58 0.96
CA HIS A 144 -7.96 3.30 1.64
C HIS A 144 -8.28 2.12 0.72
N SER A 145 -7.84 2.21 -0.54
CA SER A 145 -7.99 1.15 -1.53
C SER A 145 -6.82 0.17 -1.51
N PHE A 146 -7.10 -1.05 -1.95
CA PHE A 146 -6.10 -2.05 -2.29
C PHE A 146 -6.42 -2.63 -3.66
N GLU A 147 -5.41 -2.65 -4.54
CA GLU A 147 -5.48 -3.28 -5.85
C GLU A 147 -4.31 -4.24 -6.03
N TYR A 148 -4.60 -5.44 -6.55
CA TYR A 148 -3.57 -6.42 -6.87
C TYR A 148 -3.99 -7.32 -8.02
N ILE A 149 -3.06 -7.69 -8.91
CA ILE A 149 -3.25 -8.66 -9.99
C ILE A 149 -2.57 -9.97 -9.60
N PHE A 150 -3.38 -11.01 -9.39
CA PHE A 150 -2.91 -12.37 -9.22
C PHE A 150 -2.64 -12.98 -10.59
N MET A 151 -1.39 -13.38 -10.82
CA MET A 151 -1.01 -14.17 -11.99
C MET A 151 -1.25 -15.64 -11.68
N LEU A 152 -2.19 -16.26 -12.39
CA LEU A 152 -2.52 -17.67 -12.21
C LEU A 152 -1.94 -18.46 -13.38
N GLU A 153 -1.07 -19.41 -13.07
CA GLU A 153 -0.63 -20.42 -14.01
C GLU A 153 -1.67 -21.53 -14.03
N ASN A 154 -2.46 -21.62 -15.11
CA ASN A 154 -3.26 -22.80 -15.39
C ASN A 154 -3.02 -23.23 -16.84
N ASP A 155 -2.84 -24.54 -17.06
CA ASP A 155 -2.33 -25.15 -18.29
C ASP A 155 -3.20 -24.90 -19.53
N GLU A 156 -4.44 -24.43 -19.35
CA GLU A 156 -5.38 -24.22 -20.46
C GLU A 156 -5.49 -22.75 -20.90
N LEU A 157 -5.36 -21.77 -20.01
CA LEU A 157 -5.25 -20.33 -20.30
C LEU A 157 -4.70 -19.56 -19.07
N PRO A 158 -3.72 -18.65 -19.21
CA PRO A 158 -3.32 -17.76 -18.12
C PRO A 158 -4.42 -16.74 -17.86
N TYR A 159 -5.23 -17.01 -16.84
CA TYR A 159 -6.27 -16.10 -16.38
C TYR A 159 -5.73 -15.30 -15.19
N ASN A 160 -5.41 -14.03 -15.45
CA ASN A 160 -5.03 -13.12 -14.38
C ASN A 160 -6.29 -12.56 -13.71
N LEU A 161 -6.24 -12.46 -12.38
CA LEU A 161 -7.30 -11.93 -11.55
C LEU A 161 -6.93 -10.59 -10.96
N LYS A 162 -7.70 -9.54 -11.22
CA LYS A 162 -7.54 -8.27 -10.53
C LYS A 162 -8.48 -8.19 -9.35
N PHE A 163 -7.93 -8.08 -8.15
CA PHE A 163 -8.65 -7.62 -6.96
C PHE A 163 -8.67 -6.09 -6.92
N ARG A 164 -9.82 -5.53 -6.56
CA ARG A 164 -9.96 -4.12 -6.15
C ARG A 164 -10.94 -4.03 -4.99
N GLY A 165 -10.50 -3.47 -3.87
CA GLY A 165 -11.32 -3.33 -2.67
C GLY A 165 -11.02 -2.06 -1.88
N ILE A 166 -11.93 -1.73 -0.98
CA ILE A 166 -11.82 -0.60 -0.05
C ILE A 166 -11.81 -1.15 1.38
N LYS A 167 -10.97 -0.58 2.23
CA LYS A 167 -10.86 -0.94 3.64
C LYS A 167 -12.18 -0.67 4.36
N LYS A 168 -12.62 -1.64 5.17
CA LYS A 168 -13.82 -1.54 6.01
C LYS A 168 -13.58 -0.81 7.33
#